data_AF-A0A524PIU4-F1
#
_entry.id   AF-A0A524PIU4-F1
#
_cell.length_a   1.000
_cell.length_b   1.000
_cell.length_c   1.000
_cell.angle_alpha   90.00
_cell.angle_beta   90.00
_cell.angle_gamma   90.00
#
_symmetry.space_group_name_H-M   'P 1'
#
loop_
_entity.id
_entity.type
_entity.pdbx_description
1 polymer ?
#
loop_
_entity_poly.entity_id
_entity_poly.type
_entity_poly.pdbx_seq_one_letter_code
_entity_poly.pdbx_strand_id
1 'polypeptide(L)'
;MVFLSMTLQSCGVIEVVVRAVGRICEQPEFVVTKTADTNDGLCSADDCSLREAVITANACPGPQTIRLPAGHYPLTRTGADEDQA
;
A
#
# COMPACT_ATOMS: atom_id res chain seq x y z
N MET A 1 35.32 -6.40 -13.64
CA MET A 1 35.11 -7.85 -13.43
C MET A 1 36.26 -8.30 -12.57
N VAL A 2 36.20 -8.29 -11.24
CA VAL A 2 35.36 -9.13 -10.38
C VAL A 2 35.14 -8.33 -9.08
N PHE A 3 33.89 -7.90 -8.81
CA PHE A 3 33.56 -7.24 -7.54
C PHE A 3 33.41 -8.31 -6.46
N LEU A 4 34.44 -8.39 -5.63
CA LEU A 4 34.52 -9.15 -4.39
C LEU A 4 33.67 -8.45 -3.31
N SER A 5 32.93 -9.23 -2.51
CA SER A 5 32.22 -8.89 -1.25
C SER A 5 30.70 -8.68 -1.34
N MET A 6 29.93 -9.71 -1.01
CA MET A 6 28.77 -9.61 -0.09
C MET A 6 28.26 -11.02 0.29
N THR A 7 29.11 -11.77 0.99
CA THR A 7 28.72 -12.96 1.74
C THR A 7 28.04 -12.57 3.05
N LEU A 8 26.77 -12.19 3.01
CA LEU A 8 25.85 -12.35 4.14
C LEU A 8 24.50 -12.84 3.63
N GLN A 9 24.49 -14.11 3.22
CA GLN A 9 23.30 -14.95 3.20
C GLN A 9 22.89 -15.18 4.66
N SER A 10 22.21 -14.22 5.26
CA SER A 10 21.59 -14.38 6.58
C SER A 10 20.16 -14.89 6.41
N CYS A 11 19.91 -16.09 6.94
CA CYS A 11 18.62 -16.73 7.19
C CYS A 11 17.49 -16.35 6.20
N GLY A 12 17.32 -17.14 5.13
CA GLY A 12 16.45 -16.92 3.96
C GLY A 12 14.95 -16.70 4.19
N VAL A 13 14.49 -16.50 5.43
CA VAL A 13 13.13 -16.02 5.75
C VAL A 13 13.05 -14.48 5.78
N ILE A 14 14.11 -13.78 6.18
CA ILE A 14 14.08 -12.31 6.27
C ILE A 14 14.14 -11.65 4.88
N GLU A 15 14.94 -12.19 3.94
CA GLU A 15 15.02 -11.65 2.58
C GLU A 15 13.75 -11.88 1.75
N VAL A 16 13.02 -12.99 1.98
CA VAL A 16 11.78 -13.32 1.25
C VAL A 16 10.64 -12.40 1.67
N VAL A 17 10.50 -12.11 2.97
CA VAL A 17 9.47 -11.18 3.47
C VAL A 17 9.76 -9.75 3.01
N VAL A 18 11.02 -9.31 3.07
CA VAL A 18 11.42 -7.96 2.58
C VAL A 18 11.18 -7.82 1.08
N ARG A 19 11.43 -8.86 0.27
CA ARG A 19 11.12 -8.86 -1.17
C ARG A 19 9.62 -8.92 -1.48
N ALA A 20 8.83 -9.62 -0.66
CA ALA A 20 7.39 -9.74 -0.86
C ALA A 20 6.64 -8.43 -0.51
N VAL A 21 7.08 -7.73 0.54
CA VAL A 21 6.47 -6.45 0.97
C VAL A 21 7.05 -5.26 0.20
N GLY A 22 8.34 -5.29 -0.18
CA GLY A 22 8.99 -4.21 -0.92
C GLY A 22 8.38 -3.90 -2.29
N ARG A 23 7.71 -4.90 -2.92
CA ARG A 23 7.03 -4.73 -4.21
C ARG A 23 5.75 -3.92 -4.14
N ILE A 24 5.22 -3.65 -2.96
CA ILE A 24 3.97 -2.88 -2.81
C ILE A 24 4.20 -1.44 -3.29
N CYS A 25 5.38 -0.87 -3.06
CA CYS A 25 5.73 0.49 -3.47
C CYS A 25 6.29 0.60 -4.90
N GLU A 26 6.52 -0.53 -5.55
CA GLU A 26 6.91 -0.61 -6.96
C GLU A 26 5.70 -0.79 -7.88
N GLN A 27 4.49 -0.87 -7.31
CA GLN A 27 3.28 -0.94 -8.13
C GLN A 27 3.10 0.35 -8.92
N PRO A 28 2.76 0.27 -10.21
CA PRO A 28 2.55 1.46 -11.03
C PRO A 28 1.35 2.29 -10.54
N GLU A 29 0.36 1.62 -9.95
CA GLU A 29 -0.85 2.24 -9.39
C GLU A 29 -1.51 1.31 -8.38
N PHE A 30 -2.08 1.88 -7.31
CA PHE A 30 -3.00 1.18 -6.42
C PHE A 30 -4.43 1.30 -6.97
N VAL A 31 -5.05 0.16 -7.27
CA VAL A 31 -6.39 0.13 -7.86
C VAL A 31 -7.41 -0.12 -6.76
N VAL A 32 -8.32 0.84 -6.56
CA VAL A 32 -9.45 0.63 -5.65
C VAL A 32 -10.47 -0.31 -6.32
N THR A 33 -10.83 -1.40 -5.64
CA THR A 33 -11.73 -2.44 -6.15
C THR A 33 -13.12 -2.41 -5.52
N LYS A 34 -13.22 -1.86 -4.30
CA LYS A 34 -14.47 -1.78 -3.54
C LYS A 34 -14.74 -0.35 -3.06
N THR A 35 -16.02 0.00 -2.99
CA THR A 35 -16.49 1.28 -2.45
C THR A 35 -16.63 1.27 -0.94
N ALA A 36 -16.78 0.08 -0.34
CA ALA A 36 -16.87 -0.08 1.10
C ALA A 36 -15.58 0.36 1.79
N ASP A 37 -15.70 1.25 2.77
CA ASP A 37 -14.56 1.81 3.49
C ASP A 37 -14.13 0.91 4.65
N THR A 38 -13.42 -0.17 4.29
CA THR A 38 -12.77 -1.10 5.22
C THR A 38 -11.33 -0.69 5.52
N ASN A 39 -10.76 -1.32 6.53
CA ASN A 39 -9.33 -1.29 6.82
C ASN A 39 -8.93 -2.66 7.37
N ASP A 40 -9.22 -3.69 6.61
CA ASP A 40 -9.15 -5.09 7.04
C ASP A 40 -7.83 -5.79 6.65
N GLY A 41 -6.95 -5.08 5.94
CA GLY A 41 -5.62 -5.59 5.64
C GLY A 41 -4.89 -4.81 4.55
N LEU A 42 -4.22 -5.56 3.68
CA LEU A 42 -3.46 -5.01 2.56
C LEU A 42 -4.38 -4.66 1.41
N CYS A 43 -4.13 -3.52 0.76
CA CYS A 43 -4.67 -3.23 -0.57
C CYS A 43 -4.11 -4.27 -1.57
N SER A 44 -4.95 -5.25 -1.91
CA SER A 44 -4.64 -6.32 -2.87
C SER A 44 -5.38 -6.09 -4.19
N ALA A 45 -5.05 -6.90 -5.20
CA ALA A 45 -5.63 -6.74 -6.54
C ALA A 45 -7.15 -6.98 -6.60
N ASP A 46 -7.69 -7.78 -5.67
CA ASP A 46 -9.12 -8.09 -5.58
C ASP A 46 -9.80 -7.32 -4.45
N ASP A 47 -9.05 -6.96 -3.41
CA ASP A 47 -9.57 -6.37 -2.19
C ASP A 47 -8.77 -5.14 -1.79
N CYS A 48 -9.27 -3.97 -2.19
CA CYS A 48 -8.66 -2.68 -1.86
C CYS A 48 -9.72 -1.57 -1.78
N SER A 49 -9.95 -1.08 -0.56
CA SER A 49 -10.73 0.13 -0.29
C SER A 49 -9.93 1.41 -0.56
N LEU A 50 -10.61 2.55 -0.68
CA LEU A 50 -9.94 3.85 -0.82
C LEU A 50 -8.99 4.14 0.36
N ARG A 51 -9.41 3.82 1.59
CA ARG A 51 -8.57 4.04 2.76
C ARG A 51 -7.34 3.13 2.76
N GLU A 52 -7.50 1.87 2.38
CA GLU A 52 -6.39 0.91 2.26
C GLU A 52 -5.38 1.37 1.20
N ALA A 53 -5.85 1.84 0.04
CA ALA A 53 -5.00 2.41 -1.00
C ALA A 53 -4.19 3.60 -0.51
N VAL A 54 -4.83 4.54 0.20
CA VAL A 54 -4.17 5.74 0.75
C VAL A 54 -3.15 5.38 1.83
N ILE A 55 -3.49 4.48 2.76
CA ILE A 55 -2.56 4.00 3.80
C ILE A 55 -1.33 3.36 3.14
N THR A 56 -1.55 2.52 2.14
CA THR A 56 -0.49 1.83 1.42
C THR A 56 0.41 2.82 0.66
N ALA A 57 -0.19 3.78 -0.06
CA ALA A 57 0.54 4.83 -0.76
C ALA A 57 1.40 5.67 0.18
N ASN A 58 0.87 6.06 1.36
CA ASN A 58 1.61 6.83 2.35
C ASN A 58 2.77 6.07 3.00
N ALA A 59 2.71 4.74 3.03
CA ALA A 59 3.81 3.91 3.53
C ALA A 59 4.98 3.83 2.53
N CYS A 60 4.76 4.23 1.28
CA CYS A 60 5.73 4.15 0.21
C CYS A 60 6.52 5.45 0.02
N PRO A 61 7.84 5.39 -0.17
CA PRO A 61 8.63 6.57 -0.50
C PRO A 61 8.32 7.04 -1.93
N GLY A 62 8.38 8.35 -2.14
CA GLY A 62 8.19 8.94 -3.47
C GLY A 62 6.72 8.99 -3.92
N PRO A 63 6.47 9.48 -5.14
CA PRO A 63 5.12 9.66 -5.65
C PRO A 63 4.44 8.31 -5.92
N GLN A 64 3.19 8.19 -5.49
CA GLN A 64 2.35 7.03 -5.72
C GLN A 64 1.09 7.44 -6.48
N THR A 65 0.58 6.55 -7.33
CA THR A 65 -0.67 6.77 -8.07
C THR A 65 -1.76 5.88 -7.52
N ILE A 66 -2.94 6.44 -7.24
CA ILE A 66 -4.14 5.68 -6.87
C ILE A 66 -5.15 5.82 -8.01
N ARG A 67 -5.55 4.70 -8.62
CA ARG A 67 -6.64 4.67 -9.59
C ARG A 67 -7.95 4.44 -8.86
N LEU A 68 -8.79 5.47 -8.90
CA LEU A 68 -10.12 5.47 -8.30
C LEU A 68 -11.18 5.35 -9.40
N PRO A 69 -11.84 4.20 -9.56
CA PRO A 69 -13.00 4.08 -10.44
C PRO A 69 -14.11 5.06 -10.06
N ALA A 70 -14.95 5.45 -11.02
CA ALA A 70 -16.11 6.28 -10.74
C ALA A 70 -17.05 5.58 -9.75
N GLY A 71 -17.46 6.27 -8.68
CA GLY A 71 -18.29 5.69 -7.64
C GLY A 71 -18.45 6.61 -6.44
N HIS A 72 -19.28 6.16 -5.49
CA HIS A 72 -19.46 6.80 -4.19
C HIS A 72 -18.69 5.99 -3.14
N TYR A 73 -17.79 6.66 -2.42
CA TYR A 73 -16.90 6.04 -1.43
C TYR A 73 -17.27 6.59 -0.04
N PRO A 74 -18.25 5.98 0.66
CA PRO A 74 -18.67 6.46 1.97
C PRO A 74 -17.53 6.29 2.97
N LEU A 75 -16.98 7.40 3.45
CA LEU A 75 -15.96 7.35 4.49
C LEU A 75 -16.61 7.11 5.85
N THR A 76 -16.15 6.08 6.56
CA THR A 76 -16.65 5.72 7.91
C THR A 76 -15.84 6.39 9.03
N ARG A 77 -14.75 7.08 8.67
CA ARG A 77 -13.95 7.88 9.61
C ARG A 77 -14.37 9.34 9.52
N THR A 78 -14.68 9.95 10.67
CA THR A 78 -14.83 11.40 10.78
C THR A 78 -13.47 12.08 10.61
N GLY A 79 -13.39 13.17 9.86
CA GLY A 79 -12.16 13.95 9.78
C GLY A 79 -11.83 14.59 11.12
N ALA A 80 -10.54 14.84 11.34
CA ALA A 80 -10.12 15.68 12.46
C ALA A 80 -10.59 17.11 12.20
N ASP A 81 -11.14 17.76 13.22
CA ASP A 81 -11.60 19.16 13.18
C ASP A 81 -12.73 19.44 12.16
N GLU A 82 -13.41 18.42 11.62
CA GLU A 82 -14.54 18.61 10.69
C GLU A 82 -15.86 18.96 11.41
N ASP A 83 -16.00 18.57 12.68
CA ASP A 83 -17.20 18.79 13.51
C ASP A 83 -16.99 19.83 14.63
N GLN A 84 -15.83 20.49 14.67
CA GLN A 84 -15.54 21.58 15.60
C GLN A 84 -15.85 22.91 14.91
N ALA A 85 -17.12 23.34 14.99
CA ALA A 85 -17.55 24.69 14.58
C ALA A 85 -17.19 25.74 15.64
#